data_AF-A0A7S4KYK0-F1
#
_entry.id   AF-A0A7S4KYK0-F1
#
_cell.length_a   1.000
_cell.length_b   1.000
_cell.length_c   1.000
_cell.angle_alpha   90.00
_cell.angle_beta   90.00
_cell.angle_gamma   90.00
#
_symmetry.space_group_name_H-M   'P 1'
#
loop_
_entity.id
_entity.type
_entity.pdbx_description
1 polymer ?
#
loop_
_entity_poly.entity_id
_entity_poly.type
_entity_poly.pdbx_seq_one_letter_code
_entity_poly.pdbx_strand_id
1 'polypeptide(L)'
;GRYGGVLELVTKEGKRGTVLREAMIQCVTKKEEKTLAFNLIHAFELQENTLFFLDELICDSIAKCHRPTTLFRGNGVPEKALTIYCYLVGLDYLKKTLKPLFLAVTNSESSYE
;
A
#
# COMPACT_ATOMS: atom_id res chain seq x y z
N GLY A 1 -8.08 -24.10 -5.27
CA GLY A 1 -7.00 -24.00 -6.27
C GLY A 1 -5.66 -24.31 -5.62
N ARG A 2 -4.65 -24.77 -6.38
CA ARG A 2 -3.36 -25.28 -5.85
C ARG A 2 -2.59 -24.32 -4.92
N TYR A 3 -2.96 -23.03 -4.87
CA TYR A 3 -2.33 -22.00 -4.03
C TYR A 3 -3.26 -21.42 -2.93
N GLY A 4 -4.50 -21.91 -2.81
CA GLY A 4 -5.49 -21.34 -1.88
C GLY A 4 -5.05 -21.42 -0.42
N GLY A 5 -4.45 -22.54 0.01
CA GLY A 5 -3.97 -22.70 1.38
C GLY A 5 -2.77 -21.81 1.73
N VAL A 6 -1.93 -21.46 0.76
CA VAL A 6 -0.80 -20.52 0.97
C VAL A 6 -1.34 -19.11 1.09
N LEU A 7 -2.28 -18.72 0.23
CA LEU A 7 -2.92 -17.41 0.29
C LEU A 7 -3.63 -17.23 1.63
N GLU A 8 -4.42 -18.22 2.05
CA GLU A 8 -5.08 -18.24 3.36
C GLU A 8 -4.07 -18.11 4.50
N LEU A 9 -2.93 -18.82 4.45
CA LEU A 9 -1.88 -18.70 5.46
C LEU A 9 -1.24 -17.30 5.53
N VAL A 10 -1.03 -16.67 4.38
CA VAL A 10 -0.43 -15.32 4.28
C VAL A 10 -1.41 -14.25 4.76
N THR A 11 -2.71 -14.44 4.57
CA THR A 11 -3.74 -13.45 4.92
C THR A 11 -4.39 -13.70 6.27
N LYS A 12 -4.16 -14.87 6.88
CA LYS A 12 -4.69 -15.19 8.21
C LYS A 12 -4.14 -14.25 9.26
N GLU A 13 -5.03 -13.87 10.18
CA GLU A 13 -4.67 -13.14 11.39
C GLU A 13 -3.87 -14.02 12.35
N GLY A 14 -2.93 -13.39 13.05
CA GLY A 14 -2.12 -14.02 14.08
C GLY A 14 -0.69 -14.33 13.64
N LYS A 15 0.11 -14.72 14.65
CA LYS A 15 1.58 -14.74 14.59
C LYS A 15 2.18 -15.44 13.36
N ARG A 16 1.58 -16.55 12.92
CA ARG A 16 2.11 -17.32 11.77
C ARG A 16 1.98 -16.55 10.45
N GLY A 17 0.84 -15.88 10.24
CA GLY A 17 0.64 -15.06 9.05
C GLY A 17 1.57 -13.84 9.07
N THR A 18 1.66 -13.15 10.21
CA THR A 18 2.51 -11.97 10.38
C THR A 18 3.99 -12.28 10.10
N VAL A 19 4.52 -13.38 10.68
CA VAL A 19 5.91 -13.81 10.45
C VAL A 19 6.16 -14.16 8.99
N LEU A 20 5.21 -14.82 8.32
CA LEU A 20 5.35 -15.16 6.90
C LEU A 20 5.39 -13.91 6.03
N ARG A 21 4.51 -12.93 6.29
CA ARG A 21 4.50 -11.63 5.59
C ARG A 21 5.80 -10.87 5.80
N GLU A 22 6.28 -10.79 7.04
CA GLU A 22 7.53 -10.12 7.36
C GLU A 22 8.72 -10.79 6.67
N ALA A 23 8.78 -12.13 6.66
CA ALA A 23 9.81 -12.87 5.92
C ALA A 23 9.77 -12.56 4.41
N MET A 24 8.58 -12.51 3.81
CA MET A 24 8.44 -12.13 2.40
C MET A 24 8.93 -10.69 2.14
N ILE A 25 8.62 -9.76 3.04
CA ILE A 25 9.07 -8.35 2.93
C ILE A 25 10.60 -8.23 3.10
N GLN A 26 11.22 -9.06 3.93
CA GLN A 26 12.67 -9.02 4.15
C GLN A 26 13.45 -9.71 3.03
N CYS A 27 12.88 -10.73 2.39
CA CYS A 27 13.56 -11.50 1.33
C CYS A 27 13.34 -10.94 -0.08
N VAL A 28 12.41 -9.99 -0.27
CA VAL A 28 12.10 -9.43 -1.60
C VAL A 28 13.21 -8.50 -2.08
N THR A 29 13.48 -8.51 -3.38
CA THR A 29 14.39 -7.52 -3.98
C THR A 29 13.69 -6.18 -4.21
N LYS A 30 14.44 -5.07 -4.25
CA LYS A 30 13.88 -3.73 -4.52
C LYS A 30 13.04 -3.65 -5.80
N LYS A 31 13.38 -4.44 -6.83
CA LYS A 31 12.64 -4.48 -8.10
C LYS A 31 11.25 -5.12 -7.94
N GLU A 32 11.11 -6.03 -6.99
CA GLU A 32 9.92 -6.84 -6.78
C GLU A 32 9.01 -6.28 -5.68
N GLU A 33 9.51 -5.37 -4.84
CA GLU A 33 8.75 -4.77 -3.74
C GLU A 33 7.38 -4.21 -4.16
N LYS A 34 7.32 -3.57 -5.34
CA LYS A 34 6.05 -3.02 -5.86
C LYS A 34 5.06 -4.12 -6.21
N THR A 35 5.54 -5.19 -6.85
CA THR A 35 4.73 -6.35 -7.22
C THR A 35 4.25 -7.09 -5.98
N LEU A 36 5.13 -7.27 -4.99
CA LEU A 36 4.78 -7.87 -3.70
C LEU A 36 3.72 -7.04 -2.98
N ALA A 37 3.93 -5.73 -2.84
CA ALA A 37 2.96 -4.83 -2.21
C ALA A 37 1.58 -4.91 -2.89
N PHE A 38 1.57 -4.88 -4.23
CA PHE A 38 0.34 -5.01 -5.01
C PHE A 38 -0.37 -6.34 -4.74
N ASN A 39 0.35 -7.45 -4.82
CA ASN A 39 -0.23 -8.78 -4.60
C ASN A 39 -0.75 -8.96 -3.17
N LEU A 40 -0.05 -8.43 -2.16
CA LEU A 40 -0.51 -8.48 -0.77
C LEU A 40 -1.78 -7.66 -0.57
N ILE A 41 -1.83 -6.42 -1.05
CA ILE A 41 -3.06 -5.62 -0.96
C ILE A 41 -4.22 -6.33 -1.64
N HIS A 42 -4.04 -6.82 -2.86
CA HIS A 42 -5.11 -7.56 -3.56
C HIS A 42 -5.51 -8.85 -2.84
N ALA A 43 -4.57 -9.58 -2.24
CA ALA A 43 -4.87 -10.80 -1.49
C ALA A 43 -5.73 -10.51 -0.24
N PHE A 44 -5.43 -9.43 0.48
CA PHE A 44 -6.20 -9.03 1.65
C PHE A 44 -7.53 -8.38 1.29
N GLU A 45 -7.61 -7.67 0.16
CA GLU A 45 -8.88 -7.11 -0.36
C GLU A 45 -9.87 -8.22 -0.69
N LEU A 46 -9.40 -9.31 -1.32
CA LEU A 46 -10.24 -10.48 -1.61
C LEU A 46 -10.80 -11.17 -0.36
N GLN A 47 -10.23 -10.88 0.81
CA GLN A 47 -10.67 -11.43 2.10
C GLN A 47 -11.26 -10.36 3.03
N GLU A 48 -11.51 -9.16 2.49
CA GLU A 48 -12.08 -8.02 3.23
C GLU A 48 -11.27 -7.65 4.49
N ASN A 49 -9.96 -7.92 4.51
CA ASN A 49 -9.12 -7.73 5.69
C ASN A 49 -7.90 -6.80 5.46
N THR A 50 -7.98 -5.95 4.44
CA THR A 50 -6.88 -5.04 4.06
C THR A 50 -6.57 -4.01 5.12
N LEU A 51 -7.59 -3.50 5.82
CA LEU A 51 -7.38 -2.48 6.86
C LEU A 51 -6.57 -3.04 8.03
N PHE A 52 -6.82 -4.28 8.44
CA PHE A 52 -6.00 -4.97 9.44
C PHE A 52 -4.54 -5.09 8.99
N PHE A 53 -4.32 -5.52 7.74
CA PHE A 53 -2.97 -5.63 7.19
C PHE A 53 -2.24 -4.29 7.13
N LEU A 54 -2.94 -3.23 6.73
CA LEU A 54 -2.38 -1.87 6.70
C LEU A 54 -2.06 -1.36 8.10
N ASP A 55 -2.92 -1.62 9.09
CA ASP A 55 -2.69 -1.26 10.48
C ASP A 55 -1.44 -1.95 11.05
N GLU A 56 -1.30 -3.26 10.83
CA GLU A 56 -0.08 -4.00 11.21
C GLU A 56 1.17 -3.39 10.55
N LEU A 57 1.13 -3.12 9.24
CA LEU A 57 2.26 -2.53 8.51
C LEU A 57 2.62 -1.13 9.00
N ILE A 58 1.62 -0.30 9.31
CA ILE A 58 1.81 1.06 9.82
C ILE A 58 2.42 1.00 11.21
N CYS A 59 1.86 0.17 12.10
CA CYS A 59 2.34 0.00 13.46
C CYS A 59 3.79 -0.48 13.48
N ASP A 60 4.13 -1.46 12.63
CA ASP A 60 5.49 -1.96 12.47
C ASP A 60 6.45 -0.86 11.97
N SER A 61 6.00 -0.07 11.00
CA SER A 61 6.78 1.03 10.43
C SER A 61 7.04 2.13 11.46
N ILE A 62 6.05 2.43 12.31
CA ILE A 62 6.18 3.35 13.44
C ILE A 62 7.17 2.79 14.46
N ALA A 63 7.03 1.52 14.85
CA ALA A 63 7.90 0.88 15.84
C ALA A 63 9.38 0.83 15.39
N LYS A 64 9.63 0.65 14.08
CA LYS A 64 10.97 0.59 13.48
C LYS A 64 11.54 1.99 13.18
N CYS A 65 10.74 3.06 13.24
CA CYS A 65 11.16 4.41 12.89
C CYS A 65 11.83 5.14 14.06
N HIS A 66 13.09 5.55 13.86
CA HIS A 66 13.86 6.29 14.87
C HIS A 66 13.67 7.81 14.77
N ARG A 67 13.22 8.31 13.62
CA ARG A 67 13.05 9.74 13.34
C ARG A 67 11.66 10.00 12.75
N PRO A 68 10.73 10.57 13.51
CA PRO A 68 9.36 10.82 13.06
C PRO A 68 9.27 11.62 11.74
N THR A 69 10.23 12.51 11.48
CA THR A 69 10.30 13.31 10.25
C THR A 69 10.56 12.50 8.98
N THR A 70 11.00 11.24 9.11
CA THR A 70 11.28 10.32 7.99
C THR A 70 10.24 9.21 7.85
N LEU A 71 9.28 9.13 8.77
CA LEU A 71 8.22 8.13 8.75
C LEU A 71 7.44 8.20 7.43
N PHE A 72 7.26 7.05 6.78
CA PHE A 72 6.59 6.90 5.47
C PHE A 72 7.16 7.73 4.32
N ARG A 73 8.39 8.26 4.46
CA ARG A 73 9.15 8.88 3.35
C ARG A 73 10.04 7.87 2.63
N GLY A 74 10.00 6.62 3.06
CA GLY A 74 10.74 5.54 2.44
C GLY A 74 10.17 5.16 1.07
N ASN A 75 10.83 4.21 0.45
CA ASN A 75 10.33 3.54 -0.73
C ASN A 75 10.43 2.03 -0.48
N GLY A 76 9.90 1.54 0.63
CA GLY A 76 9.84 0.12 0.97
C GLY A 76 8.50 -0.50 0.57
N VAL A 77 8.25 -1.73 1.00
CA VAL A 77 6.94 -2.39 0.83
C VAL A 77 5.81 -1.65 1.58
N PRO A 78 5.99 -1.17 2.84
CA PRO A 78 4.91 -0.48 3.56
C PRO A 78 4.40 0.77 2.83
N GLU A 79 5.30 1.65 2.37
CA GLU A 79 4.89 2.88 1.66
C GLU A 79 4.23 2.56 0.31
N LYS A 80 4.72 1.54 -0.40
CA LYS A 80 4.11 1.09 -1.65
C LYS A 80 2.72 0.50 -1.43
N ALA A 81 2.55 -0.33 -0.39
CA ALA A 81 1.27 -0.93 -0.05
C ALA A 81 0.22 0.14 0.28
N LEU A 82 0.59 1.13 1.10
CA LEU A 82 -0.26 2.29 1.39
C LEU A 82 -0.63 3.07 0.12
N THR A 83 0.34 3.37 -0.74
CA THR A 83 0.10 4.09 -1.99
C THR A 83 -0.87 3.34 -2.91
N ILE A 84 -0.69 2.03 -3.04
CA ILE A 84 -1.55 1.16 -3.87
C ILE A 84 -2.97 1.14 -3.31
N TYR A 85 -3.14 0.98 -2.00
CA TYR A 85 -4.45 1.00 -1.37
C TYR A 85 -5.16 2.34 -1.54
N CYS A 86 -4.46 3.46 -1.28
CA CYS A 86 -5.00 4.81 -1.49
C CYS A 86 -5.44 5.03 -2.94
N TYR A 87 -4.69 4.49 -3.92
CA TYR A 87 -5.12 4.53 -5.31
C TYR A 87 -6.38 3.70 -5.54
N LEU A 88 -6.44 2.47 -5.01
CA LEU A 88 -7.55 1.55 -5.19
C LEU A 88 -8.89 2.15 -4.72
N VAL A 89 -8.91 2.73 -3.51
CA VAL A 89 -10.14 3.27 -2.92
C VAL A 89 -10.36 4.76 -3.21
N GLY A 90 -9.28 5.50 -3.47
CA GLY A 90 -9.29 6.97 -3.56
C GLY A 90 -9.35 7.52 -4.98
N LEU A 91 -9.24 6.70 -6.03
CA LEU A 91 -9.16 7.22 -7.41
C LEU A 91 -10.40 8.04 -7.82
N ASP A 92 -11.59 7.60 -7.45
CA ASP A 92 -12.83 8.34 -7.76
C ASP A 92 -12.89 9.67 -7.00
N TYR A 93 -12.52 9.66 -5.72
CA TYR A 93 -12.37 10.86 -4.91
C TYR A 93 -11.39 11.86 -5.54
N LEU A 94 -10.22 11.38 -5.97
CA LEU A 94 -9.18 12.20 -6.59
C LEU A 94 -9.69 12.83 -7.90
N LYS A 95 -10.37 12.03 -8.74
CA LYS A 95 -10.97 12.53 -9.98
C LYS A 95 -12.00 13.61 -9.71
N LYS A 96 -12.93 13.39 -8.78
CA LYS A 96 -13.96 14.39 -8.45
C LYS A 96 -13.37 15.69 -7.89
N THR A 97 -12.29 15.58 -7.12
CA THR A 97 -11.66 16.72 -6.45
C THR A 97 -10.78 17.53 -7.40
N LEU A 98 -9.90 16.86 -8.17
CA LEU A 98 -8.88 17.55 -8.96
C LEU A 98 -9.27 17.80 -10.42
N LYS A 99 -10.17 17.00 -11.01
CA LYS A 99 -10.55 17.18 -12.42
C LYS A 99 -11.08 18.59 -12.71
N PRO A 100 -11.95 19.21 -11.87
CA PRO A 100 -12.41 20.58 -12.14
C PRO A 100 -11.26 21.60 -12.13
N LEU A 101 -10.31 21.44 -11.19
CA LEU A 101 -9.13 22.30 -11.09
C LEU A 101 -8.23 22.17 -12.32
N PHE A 102 -7.93 20.94 -12.73
CA PHE A 102 -7.12 20.70 -13.93
C PHE A 102 -7.77 21.32 -15.18
N LEU A 103 -9.09 21.14 -15.35
CA LEU A 103 -9.81 21.74 -16.48
C LEU A 103 -9.78 23.28 -16.44
N ALA A 104 -9.89 23.88 -15.25
CA ALA A 104 -9.81 25.34 -15.11
C ALA A 104 -8.43 25.86 -15.51
N VAL A 105 -7.36 25.20 -15.08
CA VAL A 105 -5.98 25.59 -15.43
C VAL A 105 -5.71 25.37 -16.92
N THR A 106 -6.07 24.22 -17.49
CA THR A 106 -5.80 23.93 -18.90
C THR A 106 -6.58 24.81 -19.86
N ASN A 107 -7.74 25.33 -19.43
CA ASN A 107 -8.56 26.24 -20.23
C ASN A 107 -8.26 27.71 -19.93
N SER A 108 -7.38 28.01 -18.97
CA SER A 108 -6.96 29.39 -18.68
C SER A 108 -5.86 29.82 -19.65
N GLU A 109 -5.90 31.07 -20.11
CA GLU A 109 -4.82 31.70 -20.88
C GLU A 109 -3.64 32.13 -19.99
N SER A 110 -3.68 31.78 -18.70
CA SER A 110 -2.69 32.18 -17.71
C SER A 110 -1.40 31.39 -17.87
N SER A 111 -0.29 32.09 -18.08
CA SER A 111 1.05 31.51 -17.94
C SER A 111 1.46 31.50 -16.47
N TYR A 112 2.04 30.38 -16.01
CA TYR A 112 2.53 30.19 -14.64
C TYR A 112 4.05 30.00 -14.60
N GLU A 113 4.75 30.41 -15.67
CA GLU A 113 6.22 30.52 -15.72
C GLU A 113 6.74 31.71 -14.90
#